data_AF-A0A0D0C875-F1
#
_entry.id   AF-A0A0D0C875-F1
#
_cell.length_a   1.000
_cell.length_b   1.000
_cell.length_c   1.000
_cell.angle_alpha   90.00
_cell.angle_beta   90.00
_cell.angle_gamma   90.00
#
_symmetry.space_group_name_H-M   'P 1'
#
loop_
_entity.id
_entity.type
_entity.pdbx_description
1 polymer ?
#
loop_
_entity_poly.entity_id
_entity_poly.type
_entity_poly.pdbx_seq_one_letter_code
_entity_poly.pdbx_strand_id
1 'polypeptide(L)'
;MGSSNVPQMAVDAQLAIALYRFGHYGNAISTTMVTLWAGVGYGTIQLVTNCIMTAVCRVGFHQAALYWPNGEEKEEAKQWVEENSCPAWRDGWAMVDGTLVPLYSRLGFYGNAWYDRKSNYSLNVQVCSSSTIVDI
;
A
#
# COMPACT_ATOMS: atom_id res chain seq x y z
N MET A 1 -3.82 32.82 -1.91
CA MET A 1 -2.60 32.00 -2.06
C MET A 1 -1.46 32.94 -2.42
N GLY A 2 -0.53 33.19 -1.50
CA GLY A 2 0.61 34.06 -1.77
C GLY A 2 1.66 33.33 -2.59
N SER A 3 2.02 33.86 -3.75
CA SER A 3 3.20 33.41 -4.50
C SER A 3 4.44 33.86 -3.74
N SER A 4 5.06 32.97 -2.96
CA SER A 4 6.41 33.21 -2.46
C SER A 4 7.40 32.92 -3.58
N ASN A 5 8.36 33.83 -3.81
CA ASN A 5 9.47 33.66 -4.76
C ASN A 5 10.52 32.65 -4.26
N VAL A 6 10.15 31.73 -3.35
CA VAL A 6 11.05 30.72 -2.82
C VAL A 6 11.02 29.53 -3.77
N PRO A 7 12.15 29.11 -4.36
CA PRO A 7 12.19 27.94 -5.21
C PRO A 7 11.70 26.73 -4.40
N GLN A 8 10.71 26.03 -4.96
CA GLN A 8 10.20 24.81 -4.35
C GLN A 8 11.30 23.77 -4.29
N MET A 9 11.35 23.00 -3.19
CA MET A 9 12.25 21.86 -3.04
C MET A 9 12.12 20.91 -4.24
N ALA A 10 13.23 20.34 -4.72
CA ALA A 10 13.22 19.39 -5.83
C ALA A 10 12.29 18.20 -5.54
N VAL A 11 11.59 17.70 -6.57
CA VAL A 11 10.61 16.61 -6.42
C VAL A 11 11.25 15.35 -5.85
N ASP A 12 12.45 14.99 -6.27
CA ASP A 12 13.17 13.82 -5.78
C ASP A 12 13.47 13.91 -4.29
N ALA A 13 13.83 15.11 -3.81
CA ALA A 13 14.05 15.35 -2.38
C ALA A 13 12.74 15.29 -1.59
N GLN A 14 11.65 15.86 -2.12
CA GLN A 14 10.33 15.73 -1.51
C GLN A 14 9.89 14.26 -1.41
N LEU A 15 10.10 13.50 -2.48
CA LEU A 15 9.76 12.09 -2.54
C LEU A 15 10.61 11.26 -1.58
N ALA A 16 11.92 11.48 -1.53
CA ALA A 16 12.81 10.79 -0.61
C ALA A 16 12.43 11.02 0.87
N ILE A 17 12.10 12.26 1.24
CA ILE A 17 11.64 12.60 2.60
C ILE A 17 10.31 11.91 2.91
N ALA A 18 9.36 11.91 1.97
CA ALA A 18 8.07 11.26 2.16
C ALA A 18 8.22 9.73 2.29
N LEU A 19 9.02 9.09 1.43
CA LEU A 19 9.31 7.66 1.49
C LEU A 19 10.05 7.28 2.78
N TYR A 20 11.04 8.08 3.20
CA TYR A 20 11.70 7.89 4.48
C TYR A 20 10.71 8.01 5.64
N ARG A 21 9.76 8.95 5.58
CA ARG A 21 8.70 9.07 6.59
C ARG A 21 7.76 7.85 6.59
N PHE A 22 7.41 7.31 5.43
CA PHE A 22 6.45 6.20 5.31
C PHE A 22 7.06 4.81 5.54
N GLY A 23 8.36 4.63 5.25
CA GLY A 23 9.04 3.34 5.33
C GLY A 23 9.37 2.87 6.76
N HIS A 24 9.12 3.69 7.78
CA HIS A 24 9.32 3.32 9.18
C HIS A 24 7.97 3.06 9.84
N TYR A 25 7.87 2.00 10.65
CA TYR A 25 6.70 1.66 11.48
C TYR A 25 7.14 1.46 12.95
N GLY A 26 6.29 1.88 13.91
CA GLY A 26 6.51 1.71 15.36
C GLY A 26 6.90 2.99 16.12
N ASN A 27 7.18 2.86 17.43
CA ASN A 27 7.52 3.97 18.35
C ASN A 27 8.81 4.77 18.00
N ALA A 28 9.51 4.41 16.92
CA ALA A 28 10.72 5.09 16.45
C ALA A 28 10.44 6.28 15.51
N ILE A 29 9.19 6.51 15.11
CA ILE A 29 8.80 7.63 14.22
C ILE A 29 8.51 8.87 15.05
N SER A 30 9.53 9.54 15.54
CA SER A 30 9.36 10.96 15.85
C SER A 30 9.59 11.74 14.56
N THR A 31 8.76 12.74 14.28
CA THR A 31 9.00 13.73 13.22
C THR A 31 10.40 14.33 13.37
N THR A 32 10.94 14.35 14.59
CA THR A 32 12.32 14.70 14.94
C THR A 32 13.37 13.87 14.20
N MET A 33 13.21 12.54 14.09
CA MET A 33 14.18 11.72 13.35
C MET A 33 14.17 12.04 11.87
N VAL A 34 12.99 12.27 11.30
CA VAL A 34 12.86 12.68 9.90
C VAL A 34 13.45 14.07 9.68
N THR A 35 13.28 15.02 10.61
CA THR A 35 13.91 16.35 10.52
C THR A 35 15.44 16.27 10.56
N LEU A 36 15.99 15.42 11.43
CA LEU A 36 17.43 15.24 11.58
C LEU A 36 18.03 14.60 10.33
N TRP A 37 17.38 13.57 9.80
CA TRP A 37 17.82 12.89 8.59
C TRP A 37 17.77 13.82 7.36
N ALA A 38 16.68 14.56 7.19
CA ALA A 38 16.48 15.41 6.02
C ALA A 38 17.17 16.79 6.13
N GLY A 39 17.58 17.22 7.33
CA GLY A 39 18.12 18.55 7.56
C GLY A 39 17.10 19.68 7.34
N VAL A 40 15.80 19.40 7.54
CA VAL A 40 14.71 20.37 7.31
C VAL A 40 13.84 20.56 8.54
N GLY A 41 13.12 21.69 8.59
CA GLY A 41 12.19 21.98 9.68
C GLY A 41 10.94 21.08 9.69
N TYR A 42 10.32 20.95 10.87
CA TYR A 42 9.09 20.18 11.07
C TYR A 42 7.96 20.57 10.10
N GLY A 43 7.74 21.88 9.90
CA GLY A 43 6.73 22.38 8.97
C GLY A 43 7.01 21.94 7.52
N THR A 44 8.28 21.86 7.13
CA THR A 44 8.68 21.39 5.80
C THR A 44 8.31 19.93 5.58
N ILE A 45 8.50 19.06 6.58
CA ILE A 45 8.11 17.64 6.46
C ILE A 45 6.62 17.51 6.23
N GLN A 46 5.81 18.28 6.98
CA GLN A 46 4.36 18.26 6.82
C GLN A 46 3.94 18.76 5.43
N LEU A 47 4.54 19.87 4.97
CA LEU A 47 4.30 20.41 3.63
C LEU A 47 4.68 19.40 2.53
N VAL A 48 5.88 18.82 2.60
CA VAL A 48 6.35 17.81 1.65
C VAL A 48 5.44 16.60 1.63
N THR A 49 5.03 16.11 2.80
CA THR A 49 4.13 14.96 2.88
C THR A 49 2.78 15.28 2.25
N ASN A 50 2.22 16.45 2.54
CA ASN A 50 0.96 16.88 1.93
C ASN A 50 1.09 17.05 0.40
N CYS A 51 2.20 17.60 -0.08
CA CYS A 51 2.48 17.73 -1.51
C CYS A 51 2.53 16.36 -2.19
N ILE A 52 3.29 15.41 -1.65
CA ILE A 52 3.40 14.05 -2.20
C ILE A 52 2.05 13.33 -2.14
N MET A 53 1.34 13.38 -1.01
CA MET A 53 0.00 12.78 -0.91
C MET A 53 -0.97 13.40 -1.92
N THR A 54 -0.96 14.72 -2.08
CA THR A 54 -1.79 15.40 -3.08
C THR A 54 -1.43 14.96 -4.50
N ALA A 55 -0.14 14.82 -4.81
CA ALA A 55 0.33 14.41 -6.13
C ALA A 55 -0.05 12.96 -6.44
N VAL A 56 0.20 12.04 -5.49
CA VAL A 56 -0.14 10.62 -5.63
C VAL A 56 -1.64 10.46 -5.74
N CYS A 57 -2.45 11.10 -4.89
CA CYS A 57 -3.90 10.99 -4.90
C CYS A 57 -4.61 11.74 -6.04
N ARG A 58 -3.88 12.40 -6.96
CA ARG A 58 -4.51 12.99 -8.14
C ARG A 58 -5.02 11.89 -9.05
N VAL A 59 -6.27 12.05 -9.51
CA VAL A 59 -6.94 11.10 -10.42
C VAL A 59 -6.09 10.79 -11.64
N GLY A 60 -5.47 11.80 -12.28
CA GLY A 60 -4.62 11.57 -13.45
C GLY A 60 -3.36 10.76 -13.15
N PHE A 61 -2.77 10.93 -11.95
CA PHE A 61 -1.63 10.11 -11.53
C PHE A 61 -2.09 8.69 -11.20
N HIS A 62 -3.18 8.53 -10.45
CA HIS A 62 -3.78 7.23 -10.16
C HIS A 62 -4.10 6.44 -11.45
N GLN A 63 -4.72 7.07 -12.44
CA GLN A 63 -5.07 6.40 -13.70
C GLN A 63 -3.84 6.01 -14.53
N ALA A 64 -2.76 6.80 -14.46
CA ALA A 64 -1.52 6.50 -15.17
C ALA A 64 -0.66 5.44 -14.44
N ALA A 65 -0.67 5.44 -13.11
CA ALA A 65 0.18 4.59 -12.28
C ALA A 65 -0.49 3.27 -11.86
N LEU A 66 -1.82 3.25 -11.72
CA LEU A 66 -2.60 2.08 -11.36
C LEU A 66 -3.36 1.59 -12.60
N TYR A 67 -2.78 0.59 -13.26
CA TYR A 67 -3.44 -0.14 -14.33
C TYR A 67 -4.35 -1.22 -13.74
N TRP A 68 -5.64 -1.16 -14.04
CA TRP A 68 -6.57 -2.25 -13.73
C TRP A 68 -6.66 -3.19 -14.92
N PRO A 69 -6.45 -4.50 -14.73
CA PRO A 69 -6.54 -5.44 -15.83
C PRO A 69 -7.95 -5.46 -16.40
N ASN A 70 -8.03 -5.46 -17.73
CA ASN A 70 -9.27 -5.56 -18.46
C ASN A 70 -9.81 -7.01 -18.43
N GLY A 71 -11.03 -7.23 -18.93
CA GLY A 71 -11.67 -8.55 -18.84
C GLY A 71 -10.88 -9.68 -19.52
N GLU A 72 -10.19 -9.38 -20.62
CA GLU A 72 -9.38 -10.36 -21.36
C GLU A 72 -8.13 -10.75 -20.57
N GLU A 73 -7.39 -9.77 -20.04
CA GLU A 73 -6.21 -10.01 -19.20
C GLU A 73 -6.56 -10.75 -17.92
N LYS A 74 -7.74 -10.47 -17.34
CA LYS A 74 -8.24 -11.22 -16.18
C LYS A 74 -8.46 -12.69 -16.52
N GLU A 75 -9.10 -12.98 -17.66
CA GLU A 75 -9.34 -14.37 -18.07
C GLU A 75 -8.06 -15.09 -18.49
N GLU A 76 -7.10 -14.40 -19.11
CA GLU A 76 -5.76 -14.95 -19.40
C GLU A 76 -5.04 -15.31 -18.09
N ALA A 77 -5.04 -14.42 -17.10
CA ALA A 77 -4.44 -14.69 -15.79
C ALA A 77 -5.14 -15.86 -15.07
N LYS A 78 -6.47 -15.95 -15.15
CA LYS A 78 -7.25 -17.08 -14.61
C LYS A 78 -6.90 -18.41 -15.28
N GLN A 79 -6.82 -18.43 -16.61
CA GLN A 79 -6.40 -19.60 -17.36
C GLN A 79 -5.00 -20.04 -16.94
N TRP A 80 -4.06 -19.10 -16.85
CA TRP A 80 -2.70 -19.38 -16.40
C TRP A 80 -2.69 -19.99 -14.99
N VAL A 81 -3.46 -19.45 -14.04
CA VAL A 81 -3.53 -20.04 -12.69
C VAL A 81 -4.10 -21.44 -12.72
N GLU A 82 -5.18 -21.68 -13.46
CA GLU A 82 -5.76 -23.02 -13.57
C GLU A 82 -4.79 -24.04 -14.17
N GLU A 83 -4.07 -23.66 -15.24
CA GLU A 83 -3.06 -24.51 -15.91
C GLU A 83 -1.84 -24.82 -15.03
N ASN A 84 -1.44 -23.87 -14.18
CA ASN A 84 -0.22 -23.97 -13.35
C ASN A 84 -0.52 -24.37 -11.89
N SER A 85 -1.79 -24.55 -11.52
CA SER A 85 -2.19 -24.99 -10.18
C SER A 85 -3.31 -26.05 -10.24
N CYS A 86 -4.57 -25.66 -10.06
CA CYS A 86 -5.74 -26.52 -10.29
C CYS A 86 -7.01 -25.69 -10.55
N PRO A 87 -8.09 -26.29 -11.09
CA PRO A 87 -9.32 -25.57 -11.43
C PRO A 87 -9.95 -24.81 -10.27
N ALA A 88 -9.83 -25.31 -9.04
CA ALA A 88 -10.36 -24.64 -7.85
C ALA A 88 -9.67 -23.31 -7.53
N TRP A 89 -8.49 -23.05 -8.10
CA TRP A 89 -7.71 -21.83 -7.88
C TRP A 89 -7.84 -20.83 -9.01
N ARG A 90 -8.63 -21.10 -10.06
CA ARG A 90 -8.84 -20.20 -11.22
C ARG A 90 -9.10 -18.76 -10.80
N ASP A 91 -10.01 -18.54 -9.84
CA ASP A 91 -10.36 -17.19 -9.36
C ASP A 91 -9.31 -16.55 -8.43
N GLY A 92 -8.23 -17.27 -8.10
CA GLY A 92 -7.04 -16.78 -7.40
C GLY A 92 -6.01 -16.08 -8.28
N TRP A 93 -6.40 -15.68 -9.50
CA TRP A 93 -5.56 -14.99 -10.49
C TRP A 93 -4.99 -13.64 -10.04
N ALA A 94 -5.63 -12.98 -9.08
CA ALA A 94 -5.14 -11.75 -8.48
C ALA A 94 -4.66 -12.00 -7.06
N MET A 95 -3.36 -11.91 -6.84
CA MET A 95 -2.79 -11.93 -5.49
C MET A 95 -2.76 -10.51 -4.93
N VAL A 96 -3.61 -10.24 -3.95
CA VAL A 96 -3.52 -9.03 -3.14
C VAL A 96 -2.67 -9.36 -1.91
N ASP A 97 -1.53 -8.68 -1.75
CA ASP A 97 -0.75 -8.78 -0.52
C ASP A 97 -1.62 -8.23 0.62
N GLY A 98 -1.96 -9.13 1.54
CA GLY A 98 -2.85 -8.82 2.65
C GLY A 98 -2.04 -8.46 3.88
N THR A 99 -2.60 -7.61 4.73
CA THR A 99 -1.98 -7.34 6.03
C THR A 99 -2.35 -8.47 6.98
N LEU A 100 -1.32 -9.10 7.58
CA LEU A 100 -1.52 -10.08 8.64
C LEU A 100 -1.86 -9.36 9.96
N VAL A 101 -3.05 -9.62 10.49
CA VAL A 101 -3.47 -9.16 11.82
C VAL A 101 -3.07 -10.23 12.83
N PRO A 102 -2.14 -9.96 13.77
CA PRO A 102 -1.72 -10.94 14.76
C PRO A 102 -2.84 -11.24 15.75
N LEU A 103 -3.00 -12.53 16.06
CA LEU A 103 -3.91 -13.06 17.07
C LEU A 103 -3.14 -13.22 18.39
N TYR A 104 -3.83 -12.96 19.50
CA TYR A 104 -3.27 -13.12 20.84
C TYR A 104 -2.93 -14.58 21.17
N SER A 105 -3.72 -15.53 20.65
CA SER A 105 -3.56 -16.96 20.93
C SER A 105 -3.97 -17.83 19.75
N ARG A 106 -3.54 -19.10 19.81
CA ARG A 106 -3.95 -20.14 18.86
C ARG A 106 -5.47 -20.32 18.90
N LEU A 107 -6.11 -20.22 17.74
CA LEU A 107 -7.54 -20.53 17.61
C LEU A 107 -7.81 -22.02 17.85
N GLY A 108 -8.92 -22.32 18.52
CA GLY A 108 -9.34 -23.70 18.79
C GLY A 108 -9.70 -24.48 17.52
N PHE A 109 -10.21 -23.79 16.50
CA PHE A 109 -10.58 -24.37 15.22
C PHE A 109 -9.45 -24.15 14.19
N TYR A 110 -8.90 -25.25 13.65
CA TYR A 110 -7.77 -25.25 12.72
C TYR A 110 -6.56 -24.41 13.17
N GLY A 111 -6.21 -24.41 14.46
CA GLY A 111 -5.15 -23.54 15.01
C GLY A 111 -3.83 -23.49 14.23
N ASN A 112 -3.38 -24.63 13.68
CA ASN A 112 -2.14 -24.68 12.88
C ASN A 112 -2.26 -23.97 11.52
N ALA A 113 -3.46 -23.86 10.96
CA ALA A 113 -3.70 -23.17 9.69
C ALA A 113 -3.49 -21.65 9.79
N TRP A 114 -3.51 -21.11 11.01
CA TRP A 114 -3.30 -19.69 11.29
C TRP A 114 -1.86 -19.36 11.66
N TYR A 115 -0.97 -20.36 11.71
CA TYR A 115 0.43 -20.18 12.06
C TYR A 115 1.22 -19.74 10.83
N ASP A 116 1.64 -18.48 10.82
CA ASP A 116 2.30 -17.86 9.68
C ASP A 116 3.82 -18.15 9.62
N ARG A 117 4.45 -17.79 8.48
CA ARG A 117 5.89 -17.93 8.27
C ARG A 117 6.73 -17.17 9.32
N LYS A 118 6.17 -16.14 9.97
CA LYS A 118 6.83 -15.33 11.00
C LYS A 118 6.64 -15.93 12.41
N SER A 119 6.14 -17.15 12.51
CA SER A 119 5.89 -17.83 13.79
C SER A 119 4.85 -17.14 14.67
N ASN A 120 3.90 -16.42 14.07
CA ASN A 120 2.76 -15.84 14.77
C ASN A 120 1.47 -16.55 14.37
N TYR A 121 0.45 -16.49 15.23
CA TYR A 121 -0.92 -16.74 14.80
C TYR A 121 -1.46 -15.46 14.17
N SER A 122 -1.92 -15.48 12.92
CA SER A 122 -2.41 -14.27 12.26
C SER A 122 -3.56 -14.54 11.28
N LEU A 123 -4.41 -13.54 11.10
CA LEU A 123 -5.46 -13.52 10.07
C LEU A 123 -5.00 -12.68 8.90
N ASN A 124 -5.15 -13.19 7.68
CA ASN A 124 -4.98 -12.36 6.50
C ASN A 124 -6.23 -11.50 6.30
N VAL A 125 -6.07 -10.18 6.32
CA VAL A 125 -7.12 -9.22 5.95
C VAL A 125 -6.81 -8.66 4.56
N GLN A 126 -7.73 -8.90 3.63
CA GLN A 126 -7.69 -8.35 2.27
C GLN A 126 -8.87 -7.41 2.07
N VAL A 127 -8.60 -6.21 1.55
CA VAL A 127 -9.64 -5.29 1.11
C VAL A 127 -9.88 -5.53 -0.38
N CYS A 128 -10.99 -6.17 -0.70
CA CYS A 128 -11.44 -6.35 -2.07
C CYS A 128 -12.31 -5.16 -2.46
N SER A 129 -11.83 -4.29 -3.34
CA SER A 129 -12.66 -3.26 -3.98
C SER A 129 -13.03 -3.73 -5.38
N SER A 130 -14.32 -3.98 -5.62
CA SER A 130 -14.86 -4.23 -6.95
C SER A 130 -15.25 -2.89 -7.58
N SER A 131 -14.82 -2.64 -8.82
CA SER A 131 -15.24 -1.46 -9.59
C SER A 131 -16.64 -1.60 -10.19
N THR A 132 -17.39 -2.62 -9.79
CA THR A 132 -18.79 -2.74 -10.16
C THR A 132 -19.56 -1.74 -9.31
N ILE A 133 -20.07 -0.68 -9.94
CA ILE A 133 -21.22 0.05 -9.41
C ILE A 133 -22.30 -1.01 -9.20
N VAL A 134 -22.47 -1.42 -7.95
CA VAL A 134 -23.63 -2.18 -7.53
C VAL A 134 -24.71 -1.12 -7.44
N ASP A 135 -25.61 -1.07 -8.42
CA ASP A 135 -26.89 -0.40 -8.21
C ASP A 135 -27.54 -1.10 -7.01
N ILE A 136 -27.61 -0.38 -5.89
CA ILE A 136 -28.45 -0.73 -4.75
C ILE A 136 -29.83 -0.13 -5.00
#